data_AF-A0A3C1LBJ7-F1
#
_entry.id   AF-A0A3C1LBJ7-F1
#
_cell.length_a   1.000
_cell.length_b   1.000
_cell.length_c   1.000
_cell.angle_alpha   90.00
_cell.angle_beta   90.00
_cell.angle_gamma   90.00
#
_symmetry.space_group_name_H-M   'P 1'
#
loop_
_entity.id
_entity.type
_entity.pdbx_description
1 polymer ?
#
loop_
_entity_poly.entity_id
_entity_poly.type
_entity_poly.pdbx_seq_one_letter_code
_entity_poly.pdbx_strand_id
1 'polypeptide(L)'
;MPDPALDDPPAHRADLPFVLGGCVRGRPQPRSILSVGIVLAVIALPLRGLFLATGSSMEEGFMLAFPQRVLAGDVPNVDFLHLYGPFSLHVLAGWYWVFGDTLESQRVFGLLQHLGIIFALFALARAWGRRTAVVSAVTVTLLVLTPIGLSALAWEGAVALGLWSVVFGVRAMHTTGRTRRFALVSAGVLVGCALGYRPDLVVALGLVHGWLLWQGRAERTWRPVGIGVAVGSVPMLVHLAMAGIGPSVRGMFLEPVFDLRPGRKLPSPPSFSQIDGALQAVAEGPLDAPWWRVPALSANHQLFLWFFVVIVVAIALPVIAHRLRRTSDGAATRLTVLMGASLFGLGMLPQALQRPDSTHLAWGSCVSFA
;
A
#
# COMPACT_ATOMS: atom_id res chain seq x y z
N MET A 1 -13.50 40.19 4.46
CA MET A 1 -13.04 38.85 4.89
C MET A 1 -11.74 38.57 4.18
N PRO A 2 -10.61 38.36 4.89
CA PRO A 2 -9.30 38.30 4.25
C PRO A 2 -9.08 36.96 3.55
N ASP A 3 -8.51 37.03 2.36
CA ASP A 3 -8.07 35.94 1.48
C ASP A 3 -6.74 35.34 1.97
N PRO A 4 -6.61 34.02 2.21
CA PRO A 4 -5.39 33.41 2.71
C PRO A 4 -4.45 32.97 1.58
N ALA A 5 -4.23 33.82 0.58
CA ALA A 5 -3.23 33.63 -0.44
C ALA A 5 -1.87 34.22 0.01
N LEU A 6 -1.06 33.33 0.59
CA LEU A 6 0.36 33.16 0.27
C LEU A 6 1.27 34.41 0.37
N ASP A 7 1.84 34.59 1.56
CA ASP A 7 3.16 35.21 1.74
C ASP A 7 4.25 34.40 1.00
N ASP A 8 4.92 35.04 0.05
CA ASP A 8 6.27 34.73 -0.48
C ASP A 8 6.87 36.07 -0.97
N PRO A 9 8.21 36.35 -0.99
CA PRO A 9 9.39 35.53 -0.65
C PRO A 9 10.54 36.34 0.05
N PRO A 10 11.81 35.84 0.26
CA PRO A 10 12.82 35.69 -0.81
C PRO A 10 13.78 34.46 -0.69
N ALA A 11 13.99 33.76 -1.81
CA ALA A 11 15.19 33.01 -2.23
C ALA A 11 15.39 31.49 -2.00
N HIS A 12 14.97 30.77 -0.92
CA HIS A 12 15.42 29.36 -0.79
C HIS A 12 14.55 28.42 0.12
N ARG A 13 13.41 27.89 -0.39
CA ARG A 13 12.81 26.59 0.06
C ARG A 13 13.70 25.42 -0.46
N ALA A 14 14.99 25.48 -0.13
CA ALA A 14 16.12 24.91 -0.87
C ALA A 14 16.39 23.42 -0.65
N ASP A 15 16.36 22.49 -1.59
CA ASP A 15 15.54 22.36 -2.77
C ASP A 15 14.43 21.37 -2.39
N LEU A 16 13.17 21.78 -2.52
CA LEU A 16 11.97 20.99 -2.26
C LEU A 16 12.02 19.65 -3.04
N PRO A 17 12.31 18.51 -2.39
CA PRO A 17 11.35 17.40 -2.33
C PRO A 17 11.50 16.49 -1.11
N PHE A 18 10.48 16.52 -0.28
CA PHE A 18 9.91 15.30 0.28
C PHE A 18 8.43 15.36 -0.06
N VAL A 19 8.21 14.95 -1.30
CA VAL A 19 6.97 14.86 -2.10
C VAL A 19 5.71 15.66 -1.66
N LEU A 20 5.66 16.98 -1.46
CA LEU A 20 6.58 18.09 -1.65
C LEU A 20 6.25 19.15 -0.58
N GLY A 21 6.57 18.79 0.66
CA GLY A 21 6.50 19.68 1.81
C GLY A 21 7.83 19.92 2.54
N GLY A 22 8.99 19.73 1.86
CA GLY A 22 10.43 20.01 2.18
C GLY A 22 10.90 20.24 3.64
N CYS A 23 11.97 19.68 4.23
CA CYS A 23 13.15 18.90 3.80
C CYS A 23 13.29 17.49 4.44
N VAL A 24 14.04 16.58 3.78
CA VAL A 24 14.50 15.27 4.30
C VAL A 24 15.91 15.33 4.93
N ARG A 25 16.62 16.45 4.82
CA ARG A 25 17.90 16.75 5.51
C ARG A 25 17.86 18.19 6.05
N GLY A 26 18.36 18.38 7.28
CA GLY A 26 18.29 19.64 8.05
C GLY A 26 17.66 19.43 9.44
N ARG A 27 17.66 20.45 10.32
CA ARG A 27 17.00 20.36 11.63
C ARG A 27 15.48 20.20 11.46
N PRO A 28 14.86 19.14 12.01
CA PRO A 28 13.43 18.95 11.89
C PRO A 28 12.69 20.09 12.59
N GLN A 29 11.72 20.68 11.90
CA GLN A 29 10.89 21.73 12.48
C GLN A 29 10.00 21.12 13.59
N PRO A 30 9.73 21.83 14.70
CA PRO A 30 8.90 21.31 15.80
C PRO A 30 7.52 20.84 15.34
N ARG A 31 6.92 21.58 14.40
CA ARG A 31 5.65 21.21 13.77
C ARG A 31 5.71 19.90 12.98
N SER A 32 6.89 19.46 12.53
CA SER A 32 7.06 18.21 11.75
C SER A 32 7.12 17.04 12.70
N ILE A 33 7.88 17.22 13.79
CA ILE A 33 7.96 16.28 14.90
C ILE A 33 6.57 16.06 15.49
N LEU A 34 5.82 17.14 15.72
CA LEU A 34 4.44 17.03 16.22
C LEU A 34 3.54 16.23 15.27
N SER A 35 3.59 16.48 13.96
CA SER A 35 2.78 15.72 13.00
C SER A 35 3.10 14.22 13.01
N VAL A 36 4.39 13.87 13.00
CA VAL A 36 4.82 12.46 13.09
C VAL A 36 4.45 11.86 14.44
N GLY A 37 4.64 12.61 15.53
CA GLY A 37 4.30 12.20 16.89
C GLY A 37 2.80 11.91 17.07
N ILE A 38 1.91 12.70 16.46
CA ILE A 38 0.47 12.43 16.46
C ILE A 38 0.18 11.09 15.74
N VAL A 39 0.75 10.88 14.55
CA VAL A 39 0.53 9.65 13.79
C VAL A 39 1.04 8.43 14.58
N LEU A 40 2.25 8.52 15.15
CA LEU A 40 2.81 7.46 15.99
C LEU A 40 1.97 7.21 17.25
N ALA A 41 1.43 8.25 17.89
CA ALA A 41 0.56 8.10 19.05
C ALA A 41 -0.74 7.36 18.71
N VAL A 42 -1.35 7.68 17.55
CA VAL A 42 -2.56 6.98 17.07
C VAL A 42 -2.26 5.52 16.76
N ILE A 43 -1.11 5.23 16.15
CA ILE A 43 -0.67 3.85 15.88
C ILE A 43 -0.40 3.10 17.20
N ALA A 44 0.25 3.76 18.16
CA ALA A 44 0.65 3.17 19.44
C ALA A 44 -0.55 2.75 20.31
N LEU A 45 -1.67 3.48 20.22
CA LEU A 45 -2.86 3.27 21.04
C LEU A 45 -3.38 1.81 20.99
N PRO A 46 -3.60 1.18 19.82
CA PRO A 46 -4.02 -0.21 19.74
C PRO A 46 -2.88 -1.23 19.86
N LEU A 47 -1.59 -0.86 19.79
CA LEU A 47 -0.49 -1.83 19.63
C LEU A 47 -0.48 -2.89 20.71
N ARG A 48 -0.63 -2.51 21.99
CA ARG A 48 -0.65 -3.50 23.07
C ARG A 48 -1.76 -4.52 22.87
N GLY A 49 -2.94 -4.07 22.46
CA GLY A 49 -4.07 -4.95 22.14
C GLY A 49 -3.73 -5.85 20.95
N LEU A 50 -3.18 -5.30 19.88
CA LEU A 50 -2.82 -6.05 18.67
C LEU A 50 -1.70 -7.08 18.91
N PHE A 51 -0.75 -6.81 19.80
CA PHE A 51 0.31 -7.74 20.19
C PHE A 51 -0.18 -8.86 21.11
N LEU A 52 -1.28 -8.65 21.85
CA LEU A 52 -1.86 -9.65 22.74
C LEU A 52 -3.06 -10.39 22.13
N ALA A 53 -3.67 -9.82 21.10
CA ALA A 53 -4.80 -10.42 20.42
C ALA A 53 -4.42 -11.76 19.79
N THR A 54 -5.37 -12.69 19.81
CA THR A 54 -5.31 -13.89 18.98
C THR A 54 -5.37 -13.46 17.52
N GLY A 55 -4.32 -13.70 16.74
CA GLY A 55 -4.36 -13.38 15.32
C GLY A 55 -5.07 -14.48 14.52
N SER A 56 -5.17 -14.26 13.21
CA SER A 56 -5.78 -15.23 12.30
C SER A 56 -4.92 -16.49 12.26
N SER A 57 -5.50 -17.62 12.67
CA SER A 57 -4.80 -18.91 12.74
C SER A 57 -4.23 -19.34 11.40
N MET A 58 -4.90 -19.00 10.29
CA MET A 58 -4.38 -19.23 8.94
C MET A 58 -3.24 -18.26 8.63
N GLU A 59 -3.50 -16.95 8.68
CA GLU A 59 -2.59 -15.91 8.18
C GLU A 59 -1.28 -15.82 8.99
N GLU A 60 -1.37 -15.82 10.33
CA GLU A 60 -0.16 -15.82 11.18
C GLU A 60 0.56 -17.18 11.12
N GLY A 61 -0.20 -18.27 11.06
CA GLY A 61 0.33 -19.62 11.05
C GLY A 61 1.23 -19.89 9.85
N PHE A 62 0.78 -19.60 8.63
CA PHE A 62 1.63 -19.80 7.46
C PHE A 62 2.79 -18.81 7.39
N MET A 63 2.62 -17.59 7.92
CA MET A 63 3.70 -16.60 7.97
C MET A 63 4.72 -16.88 9.10
N LEU A 64 4.49 -17.88 9.97
CA LEU A 64 5.52 -18.49 10.82
C LEU A 64 6.13 -19.71 10.16
N ALA A 65 5.29 -20.65 9.73
CA ALA A 65 5.73 -21.94 9.22
C ALA A 65 6.49 -21.85 7.88
N PHE A 66 6.04 -21.03 6.93
CA PHE A 66 6.67 -20.96 5.61
C PHE A 66 8.07 -20.34 5.66
N PRO A 67 8.32 -19.23 6.36
CA PRO A 67 9.69 -18.73 6.51
C PRO A 67 10.61 -19.70 7.27
N GLN A 68 10.11 -20.44 8.27
CA GLN A 68 10.89 -21.49 8.94
C GLN A 68 11.32 -22.59 7.96
N ARG A 69 10.42 -23.00 7.06
CA ARG A 69 10.74 -23.95 5.99
C ARG A 69 11.79 -23.40 5.03
N VAL A 70 11.68 -22.13 4.63
CA VAL A 70 12.71 -21.45 3.82
C VAL A 70 14.07 -21.46 4.53
N LEU A 71 14.10 -21.20 5.85
CA LEU A 71 15.34 -21.29 6.64
C LEU A 71 15.89 -22.72 6.74
N ALA A 72 15.02 -23.73 6.70
CA ALA A 72 15.40 -25.14 6.64
C ALA A 72 15.89 -25.59 5.25
N GLY A 73 15.79 -24.73 4.23
CA GLY A 73 16.25 -24.99 2.86
C GLY A 73 15.13 -25.39 1.89
N ASP A 74 13.87 -25.42 2.33
CA ASP A 74 12.73 -25.70 1.46
C ASP A 74 12.47 -24.54 0.48
N VAL A 75 12.11 -24.88 -0.74
CA VAL A 75 11.85 -23.95 -1.84
C VAL A 75 10.34 -23.75 -2.01
N PRO A 76 9.82 -22.50 -1.91
CA PRO A 76 8.41 -22.22 -2.17
C PRO A 76 8.00 -22.63 -3.59
N ASN A 77 6.77 -23.14 -3.74
CA ASN A 77 6.22 -23.71 -4.98
C ASN A 77 6.83 -25.06 -5.42
N VAL A 78 7.80 -25.60 -4.68
CA VAL A 78 8.34 -26.95 -4.88
C VAL A 78 7.99 -27.82 -3.68
N ASP A 79 8.49 -27.42 -2.50
CA ASP A 79 8.36 -28.21 -1.28
C ASP A 79 7.08 -27.86 -0.48
N PHE A 80 6.51 -26.69 -0.77
CA PHE A 80 5.22 -26.26 -0.25
C PHE A 80 4.53 -25.25 -1.16
N LEU A 81 3.20 -25.21 -1.07
CA LEU A 81 2.38 -24.30 -1.85
C LEU A 81 2.44 -22.87 -1.29
N HIS A 82 2.82 -21.89 -2.14
CA HIS A 82 2.76 -20.48 -1.80
C HIS A 82 2.04 -19.68 -2.89
N LEU A 83 0.93 -19.05 -2.55
CA LEU A 83 0.02 -18.42 -3.51
C LEU A 83 0.44 -17.00 -3.92
N TYR A 84 1.51 -16.47 -3.32
CA TYR A 84 1.97 -15.10 -3.51
C TYR A 84 3.39 -15.06 -4.06
N GLY A 85 3.88 -13.86 -4.33
CA GLY A 85 5.27 -13.65 -4.67
C GLY A 85 6.18 -14.09 -3.50
N PRO A 86 7.13 -15.01 -3.74
CA PRO A 86 7.91 -15.66 -2.69
C PRO A 86 8.96 -14.73 -2.08
N PHE A 87 9.23 -13.57 -2.68
CA PHE A 87 10.17 -12.62 -2.09
C PHE A 87 9.72 -12.17 -0.69
N SER A 88 8.40 -12.09 -0.47
CA SER A 88 7.83 -11.82 0.86
C SER A 88 8.30 -12.81 1.93
N LEU A 89 8.34 -14.11 1.61
CA LEU A 89 8.83 -15.16 2.50
C LEU A 89 10.34 -15.07 2.70
N HIS A 90 11.11 -14.82 1.66
CA HIS A 90 12.57 -14.71 1.76
C HIS A 90 12.99 -13.55 2.67
N VAL A 91 12.32 -12.40 2.56
CA VAL A 91 12.61 -11.25 3.43
C VAL A 91 12.22 -11.55 4.88
N LEU A 92 11.06 -12.18 5.11
CA LEU A 92 10.63 -12.54 6.46
C LEU A 92 11.50 -13.66 7.08
N ALA A 93 11.96 -14.62 6.27
CA ALA A 93 12.94 -15.63 6.68
C ALA A 93 14.26 -14.96 7.09
N GLY A 94 14.75 -13.99 6.30
CA GLY A 94 15.92 -13.19 6.67
C GLY A 94 15.71 -12.40 7.98
N TRP A 95 14.50 -11.88 8.22
CA TRP A 95 14.15 -11.24 9.48
C TRP A 95 14.20 -12.22 10.66
N TYR A 96 13.61 -13.41 10.52
CA TYR A 96 13.67 -14.46 11.55
C TYR A 96 15.07 -14.98 11.81
N TRP A 97 15.93 -15.03 10.79
CA TRP A 97 17.33 -15.39 10.98
C TRP A 97 18.07 -14.41 11.90
N VAL A 98 17.71 -13.12 11.88
CA VAL A 98 18.33 -12.08 12.73
C VAL A 98 17.66 -11.95 14.10
N PHE A 99 16.32 -11.96 14.14
CA PHE A 99 15.54 -11.59 15.33
C PHE A 99 14.81 -12.77 15.99
N GLY A 100 14.91 -13.97 15.42
CA GLY A 100 14.16 -15.15 15.84
C GLY A 100 12.79 -15.27 15.16
N ASP A 101 12.29 -16.50 15.07
CA ASP A 101 11.04 -16.92 14.44
C ASP A 101 9.86 -16.97 15.43
N THR A 102 9.72 -15.91 16.24
CA THR A 102 8.63 -15.77 17.21
C THR A 102 7.43 -15.01 16.63
N LEU A 103 6.26 -15.21 17.24
CA LEU A 103 5.05 -14.43 16.92
C LEU A 103 5.28 -12.91 17.12
N GLU A 104 6.04 -12.53 18.13
CA GLU A 104 6.40 -11.12 18.36
C GLU A 104 7.25 -10.57 17.20
N SER A 105 8.27 -11.32 16.78
CA SER A 105 9.14 -10.96 15.65
C SER A 105 8.35 -10.77 14.36
N GLN A 106 7.41 -11.68 14.08
CA GLN A 106 6.47 -11.58 12.97
C GLN A 106 5.64 -10.30 13.05
N ARG A 107 5.02 -10.02 14.20
CA ARG A 107 4.14 -8.87 14.39
C ARG A 107 4.89 -7.54 14.31
N VAL A 108 6.14 -7.51 14.77
CA VAL A 108 7.02 -6.35 14.56
C VAL A 108 7.27 -6.13 13.07
N PHE A 109 7.54 -7.19 12.31
CA PHE A 109 7.72 -7.07 10.86
C PHE A 109 6.43 -6.59 10.15
N GLY A 110 5.27 -7.13 10.52
CA GLY A 110 3.97 -6.66 10.00
C GLY A 110 3.69 -5.21 10.36
N LEU A 111 4.04 -4.77 11.58
CA LEU A 111 3.99 -3.36 11.96
C LEU A 111 4.86 -2.50 11.03
N LEU A 112 6.09 -2.92 10.70
CA LEU A 112 6.95 -2.18 9.77
C LEU A 112 6.32 -2.04 8.37
N GLN A 113 5.61 -3.06 7.89
CA GLN A 113 4.88 -3.00 6.63
C GLN A 113 3.74 -1.97 6.71
N HIS A 114 2.94 -1.99 7.78
CA HIS A 114 1.88 -1.00 8.02
C HIS A 114 2.41 0.43 8.10
N LEU A 115 3.51 0.64 8.83
CA LEU A 115 4.21 1.93 8.89
C LEU A 115 4.64 2.37 7.48
N GLY A 116 5.11 1.43 6.65
CA GLY A 116 5.44 1.67 5.25
C GLY A 116 4.28 2.27 4.46
N ILE A 117 3.08 1.69 4.57
CA ILE A 117 1.86 2.19 3.89
C ILE A 117 1.47 3.57 4.44
N ILE A 118 1.32 3.67 5.76
CA ILE A 118 0.83 4.89 6.45
C ILE A 118 1.75 6.07 6.14
N PHE A 119 3.07 5.89 6.23
CA PHE A 119 4.01 6.97 5.98
C PHE A 119 4.20 7.29 4.49
N ALA A 120 3.94 6.35 3.58
CA ALA A 120 3.93 6.67 2.15
C ALA A 120 2.75 7.59 1.80
N LEU A 121 1.56 7.30 2.32
CA LEU A 121 0.37 8.15 2.13
C LEU A 121 0.49 9.48 2.86
N PHE A 122 1.02 9.48 4.09
CA PHE A 122 1.43 10.70 4.79
C PHE A 122 2.35 11.54 3.89
N ALA A 123 3.39 10.93 3.30
CA ALA A 123 4.35 11.62 2.44
C ALA A 123 3.69 12.22 1.19
N LEU A 124 2.81 11.48 0.50
CA LEU A 124 2.06 11.98 -0.66
C LEU A 124 1.14 13.16 -0.28
N ALA A 125 0.40 13.03 0.83
CA ALA A 125 -0.49 14.07 1.31
C ALA A 125 0.24 15.35 1.80
N ARG A 126 1.57 15.31 2.01
CA ARG A 126 2.39 16.50 2.33
C ARG A 126 2.29 17.60 1.31
N ALA A 127 1.97 17.28 0.05
CA ALA A 127 1.80 18.28 -1.01
C ALA A 127 0.68 19.32 -0.71
N TRP A 128 -0.27 18.98 0.18
CA TRP A 128 -1.33 19.87 0.67
C TRP A 128 -1.09 20.38 2.11
N GLY A 129 0.03 20.02 2.73
CA GLY A 129 0.42 20.49 4.06
C GLY A 129 0.42 19.43 5.15
N ARG A 130 0.72 19.84 6.39
CA ARG A 130 0.89 18.93 7.55
C ARG A 130 -0.43 18.33 8.02
N ARG A 131 -1.48 19.16 8.05
CA ARG A 131 -2.80 18.76 8.54
C ARG A 131 -3.39 17.67 7.66
N THR A 132 -3.39 17.88 6.34
CA THR A 132 -3.85 16.87 5.36
C THR A 132 -3.03 15.59 5.46
N ALA A 133 -1.71 15.69 5.62
CA ALA A 133 -0.86 14.51 5.81
C ALA A 133 -1.23 13.72 7.08
N VAL A 134 -1.47 14.38 8.21
CA VAL A 134 -1.90 13.72 9.45
C VAL A 134 -3.29 13.09 9.28
N VAL A 135 -4.24 13.81 8.70
CA VAL A 135 -5.60 13.28 8.44
C VAL A 135 -5.52 12.04 7.56
N SER A 136 -4.80 12.11 6.44
CA SER A 136 -4.56 10.98 5.53
C SER A 136 -3.95 9.78 6.27
N ALA A 137 -2.88 9.99 7.04
CA ALA A 137 -2.23 8.93 7.80
C ALA A 137 -3.14 8.31 8.86
N VAL A 138 -3.92 9.12 9.59
CA VAL A 138 -4.87 8.63 10.58
C VAL A 138 -5.99 7.82 9.92
N THR A 139 -6.55 8.30 8.80
CA THR A 139 -7.56 7.56 8.02
C THR A 139 -7.02 6.20 7.59
N VAL A 140 -5.81 6.17 7.02
CA VAL A 140 -5.17 4.92 6.59
C VAL A 140 -4.92 3.99 7.76
N THR A 141 -4.43 4.52 8.88
CA THR A 141 -4.19 3.75 10.12
C THR A 141 -5.44 2.96 10.51
N LEU A 142 -6.61 3.60 10.47
CA LEU A 142 -7.89 2.95 10.79
C LEU A 142 -8.29 1.86 9.78
N LEU A 143 -7.91 2.02 8.50
CA LEU A 143 -8.25 1.07 7.43
C LEU A 143 -7.29 -0.13 7.36
N VAL A 144 -6.01 0.04 7.71
CA VAL A 144 -5.00 -1.02 7.52
C VAL A 144 -4.72 -1.86 8.76
N LEU A 145 -4.75 -1.27 9.96
CA LEU A 145 -4.43 -1.98 11.20
C LEU A 145 -5.57 -2.84 11.75
N THR A 146 -6.82 -2.53 11.37
CA THR A 146 -8.01 -3.20 11.91
C THR A 146 -8.31 -4.57 11.31
N PRO A 147 -8.13 -4.85 10.00
CA PRO A 147 -8.73 -6.05 9.42
C PRO A 147 -8.02 -7.37 9.79
N ILE A 148 -6.68 -7.39 9.81
CA ILE A 148 -5.87 -8.61 10.03
C ILE A 148 -4.75 -8.37 11.08
N GLY A 149 -4.84 -7.26 11.82
CA GLY A 149 -3.91 -6.91 12.87
C GLY A 149 -2.48 -6.67 12.37
N LEU A 150 -1.50 -7.24 13.07
CA LEU A 150 -0.07 -7.05 12.79
C LEU A 150 0.55 -8.22 12.01
N SER A 151 -0.26 -9.05 11.34
CA SER A 151 0.25 -10.17 10.55
C SER A 151 1.13 -9.67 9.40
N ALA A 152 2.29 -10.30 9.21
CA ALA A 152 3.30 -9.89 8.25
C ALA A 152 2.98 -10.34 6.81
N LEU A 153 1.90 -9.90 6.17
CA LEU A 153 1.47 -10.51 4.91
C LEU A 153 2.16 -9.92 3.68
N ALA A 154 2.09 -10.69 2.59
CA ALA A 154 2.68 -10.29 1.32
C ALA A 154 2.01 -9.03 0.75
N TRP A 155 0.73 -8.79 1.07
CA TRP A 155 -0.01 -7.64 0.53
C TRP A 155 0.47 -6.31 1.11
N GLU A 156 0.60 -6.20 2.42
CA GLU A 156 0.99 -4.99 3.12
C GLU A 156 2.39 -4.58 2.68
N GLY A 157 3.31 -5.54 2.62
CA GLY A 157 4.65 -5.31 2.11
C GLY A 157 4.64 -4.84 0.65
N ALA A 158 3.86 -5.47 -0.22
CA ALA A 158 3.80 -5.09 -1.62
C ALA A 158 3.19 -3.69 -1.84
N VAL A 159 2.12 -3.35 -1.11
CA VAL A 159 1.49 -2.02 -1.16
C VAL A 159 2.39 -0.96 -0.56
N ALA A 160 3.09 -1.23 0.54
CA ALA A 160 4.08 -0.33 1.11
C ALA A 160 5.19 -0.01 0.09
N LEU A 161 5.81 -1.04 -0.48
CA LEU A 161 6.84 -0.90 -1.51
C LEU A 161 6.30 -0.18 -2.76
N GLY A 162 5.09 -0.52 -3.19
CA GLY A 162 4.40 0.10 -4.31
C GLY A 162 4.15 1.58 -4.10
N LEU A 163 3.61 1.99 -2.95
CA LEU A 163 3.36 3.39 -2.62
C LEU A 163 4.66 4.19 -2.49
N TRP A 164 5.71 3.62 -1.88
CA TRP A 164 7.01 4.25 -1.86
C TRP A 164 7.61 4.39 -3.26
N SER A 165 7.35 3.44 -4.17
CA SER A 165 7.74 3.58 -5.58
C SER A 165 7.06 4.78 -6.24
N VAL A 166 5.79 5.06 -5.91
CA VAL A 166 5.06 6.26 -6.37
C VAL A 166 5.65 7.52 -5.75
N VAL A 167 5.95 7.52 -4.44
CA VAL A 167 6.63 8.63 -3.76
C VAL A 167 7.94 9.01 -4.46
N PHE A 168 8.78 8.02 -4.77
CA PHE A 168 10.05 8.25 -5.47
C PHE A 168 9.85 8.62 -6.95
N GLY A 169 8.87 8.03 -7.63
CA GLY A 169 8.53 8.36 -9.01
C GLY A 169 8.07 9.82 -9.15
N VAL A 170 7.17 10.27 -8.27
CA VAL A 170 6.72 11.67 -8.23
C VAL A 170 7.88 12.59 -7.81
N ARG A 171 8.70 12.21 -6.83
CA ARG A 171 9.91 12.97 -6.46
C ARG A 171 10.86 13.15 -7.65
N ALA A 172 11.00 12.15 -8.52
CA ALA A 172 11.84 12.25 -9.71
C ALA A 172 11.33 13.27 -10.75
N MET A 173 10.04 13.60 -10.74
CA MET A 173 9.46 14.63 -11.61
C MET A 173 9.81 16.05 -11.18
N HIS A 174 10.27 16.22 -9.93
CA HIS A 174 10.55 17.52 -9.31
C HIS A 174 12.00 17.64 -8.83
N THR A 175 12.88 16.73 -9.24
CA THR A 175 14.31 16.74 -8.93
C THR A 175 15.14 16.68 -10.20
N THR A 176 16.40 17.11 -10.11
CA THR A 176 17.35 17.08 -11.24
C THR A 176 18.62 16.31 -10.87
N GLY A 177 19.48 16.07 -11.87
CA GLY A 177 20.82 15.50 -11.67
C GLY A 177 20.86 14.12 -10.99
N ARG A 178 21.80 13.94 -10.05
CA ARG A 178 22.01 12.69 -9.32
C ARG A 178 20.80 12.31 -8.45
N THR A 179 20.18 13.28 -7.81
CA THR A 179 18.99 13.08 -6.96
C THR A 179 17.84 12.48 -7.74
N ARG A 180 17.62 12.99 -8.97
CA ARG A 180 16.63 12.45 -9.90
C ARG A 180 16.93 11.00 -10.29
N ARG A 181 18.17 10.71 -10.71
CA ARG A 181 18.57 9.35 -11.09
C ARG A 181 18.38 8.38 -9.94
N PHE A 182 18.79 8.76 -8.73
CA PHE A 182 18.58 7.95 -7.54
C PHE A 182 17.09 7.69 -7.31
N ALA A 183 16.24 8.72 -7.36
CA ALA A 183 14.80 8.55 -7.18
C ALA A 183 14.18 7.61 -8.24
N LEU A 184 14.59 7.70 -9.51
CA LEU A 184 14.12 6.81 -10.58
C LEU A 184 14.57 5.36 -10.37
N VAL A 185 15.83 5.15 -9.99
CA VAL A 185 16.35 3.80 -9.68
C VAL A 185 15.64 3.23 -8.46
N SER A 186 15.50 4.00 -7.38
CA SER A 186 14.77 3.57 -6.18
C SER A 186 13.31 3.23 -6.49
N ALA A 187 12.63 4.04 -7.30
CA ALA A 187 11.27 3.73 -7.74
C ALA A 187 11.22 2.38 -8.49
N GLY A 188 12.15 2.14 -9.42
CA GLY A 188 12.25 0.87 -10.14
C GLY A 188 12.54 -0.32 -9.23
N VAL A 189 13.49 -0.20 -8.29
CA VAL A 189 13.80 -1.27 -7.31
C VAL A 189 12.57 -1.63 -6.51
N LEU A 190 11.86 -0.62 -6.00
CA LEU A 190 10.65 -0.81 -5.22
C LEU A 190 9.52 -1.45 -6.05
N VAL A 191 9.39 -1.12 -7.34
CA VAL A 191 8.46 -1.82 -8.27
C VAL A 191 8.82 -3.29 -8.39
N GLY A 192 10.09 -3.61 -8.65
CA GLY A 192 10.55 -5.00 -8.78
C GLY A 192 10.32 -5.80 -7.50
N CYS A 193 10.65 -5.22 -6.35
CA CYS A 193 10.40 -5.81 -5.03
C CYS A 193 8.91 -5.99 -4.74
N ALA A 194 8.07 -4.99 -5.04
CA ALA A 194 6.62 -5.06 -4.83
C ALA A 194 5.98 -6.19 -5.65
N LEU A 195 6.36 -6.34 -6.92
CA LEU A 195 5.94 -7.47 -7.76
C LEU A 195 6.48 -8.80 -7.25
N GLY A 196 7.67 -8.77 -6.63
CA GLY A 196 8.25 -9.91 -5.93
C GLY A 196 7.42 -10.38 -4.73
N TYR A 197 6.68 -9.48 -4.07
CA TYR A 197 5.74 -9.82 -2.99
C TYR A 197 4.37 -10.22 -3.55
N ARG A 198 3.84 -9.43 -4.49
CA ARG A 198 2.52 -9.66 -5.11
C ARG A 198 2.53 -9.30 -6.60
N PRO A 199 2.57 -10.31 -7.49
CA PRO A 199 2.55 -10.10 -8.94
C PRO A 199 1.28 -9.39 -9.44
N ASP A 200 0.15 -9.54 -8.74
CA ASP A 200 -1.13 -8.96 -9.13
C ASP A 200 -1.17 -7.42 -9.02
N LEU A 201 -0.24 -6.80 -8.28
CA LEU A 201 -0.07 -5.34 -8.27
C LEU A 201 0.50 -4.78 -9.59
N VAL A 202 0.81 -5.63 -10.58
CA VAL A 202 1.25 -5.20 -11.91
C VAL A 202 0.29 -4.22 -12.58
N VAL A 203 -1.01 -4.32 -12.30
CA VAL A 203 -2.01 -3.38 -12.82
C VAL A 203 -1.83 -1.99 -12.19
N ALA A 204 -1.80 -1.90 -10.85
CA ALA A 204 -1.59 -0.65 -10.12
C ALA A 204 -0.25 0.01 -10.47
N LEU A 205 0.84 -0.77 -10.46
CA LEU A 205 2.17 -0.29 -10.77
C LEU A 205 2.32 0.10 -12.24
N GLY A 206 1.74 -0.69 -13.14
CA GLY A 206 1.75 -0.43 -14.58
C GLY A 206 1.02 0.87 -14.95
N LEU A 207 -0.15 1.12 -14.36
CA LEU A 207 -0.92 2.34 -14.59
C LEU A 207 -0.15 3.59 -14.14
N VAL A 208 0.34 3.60 -12.89
CA VAL A 208 1.02 4.78 -12.34
C VAL A 208 2.38 5.01 -12.98
N HIS A 209 3.22 3.98 -13.13
CA HIS A 209 4.56 4.13 -13.69
C HIS A 209 4.55 4.27 -15.20
N GLY A 210 3.60 3.65 -15.91
CA GLY A 210 3.36 3.90 -17.32
C GLY A 210 3.05 5.38 -17.57
N TRP A 211 2.19 5.96 -16.73
CA TRP A 211 1.89 7.38 -16.78
C TRP A 211 3.10 8.26 -16.41
N LEU A 212 3.86 7.95 -15.36
CA LEU A 212 5.07 8.71 -14.98
C LEU A 212 6.15 8.66 -16.07
N LEU A 213 6.38 7.49 -16.67
CA LEU A 213 7.32 7.32 -17.78
C LEU A 213 6.86 8.07 -19.03
N TRP A 214 5.56 8.10 -19.30
CA TRP A 214 4.99 8.90 -20.39
C TRP A 214 5.27 10.39 -20.20
N GLN A 215 5.11 10.92 -18.99
CA GLN A 215 5.42 12.32 -18.69
C GLN A 215 6.92 12.62 -18.84
N GLY A 216 7.78 11.68 -18.43
CA GLY A 216 9.25 11.82 -18.51
C GLY A 216 9.88 11.36 -19.83
N ARG A 217 9.09 11.04 -20.87
CA ARG A 217 9.56 10.34 -22.08
C ARG A 217 10.68 11.06 -22.83
N ALA A 218 10.63 12.40 -22.87
CA ALA A 218 11.62 13.23 -23.54
C ALA A 218 13.02 13.11 -22.90
N GLU A 219 13.08 12.76 -21.61
CA GLU A 219 14.30 12.76 -20.80
C GLU A 219 14.85 11.35 -20.57
N ARG A 220 14.34 10.35 -21.31
CA ARG A 220 14.75 8.93 -21.24
C ARG A 220 14.73 8.35 -19.82
N THR A 221 13.72 8.72 -19.03
CA THR A 221 13.51 8.23 -17.65
C THR A 221 13.39 6.71 -17.55
N TRP A 222 13.03 6.03 -18.64
CA TRP A 222 12.91 4.57 -18.70
C TRP A 222 14.21 3.83 -18.39
N ARG A 223 15.39 4.39 -18.69
CA ARG A 223 16.69 3.72 -18.43
C ARG A 223 16.95 3.49 -16.94
N PRO A 224 17.02 4.54 -16.09
CA PRO A 224 17.25 4.34 -14.65
C PRO A 224 16.13 3.56 -13.97
N VAL A 225 14.87 3.75 -14.39
CA VAL A 225 13.76 2.94 -13.88
C VAL A 225 13.93 1.47 -14.25
N GLY A 226 14.28 1.17 -15.50
CA GLY A 226 14.53 -0.20 -15.96
C GLY A 226 15.68 -0.89 -15.23
N ILE A 227 16.78 -0.16 -14.94
CA ILE A 227 17.86 -0.66 -14.09
C ILE A 227 17.33 -1.00 -12.69
N GLY A 228 16.54 -0.10 -12.10
CA GLY A 228 15.92 -0.32 -10.81
C GLY A 228 15.03 -1.57 -10.80
N VAL A 229 14.14 -1.70 -11.79
CA VAL A 229 13.25 -2.87 -11.91
C VAL A 229 14.06 -4.15 -12.05
N ALA A 230 15.09 -4.18 -12.90
CA ALA A 230 15.95 -5.34 -13.06
C ALA A 230 16.60 -5.76 -11.72
N VAL A 231 17.12 -4.80 -10.96
CA VAL A 231 17.71 -5.05 -9.64
C VAL A 231 16.66 -5.52 -8.63
N GLY A 232 15.50 -4.85 -8.55
CA GLY A 232 14.43 -5.20 -7.62
C GLY A 232 13.78 -6.56 -7.93
N SER A 233 13.83 -7.00 -9.18
CA SER A 233 13.31 -8.31 -9.61
C SER A 233 14.28 -9.46 -9.39
N VAL A 234 15.55 -9.21 -9.03
CA VAL A 234 16.56 -10.26 -8.77
C VAL A 234 16.04 -11.36 -7.84
N PRO A 235 15.40 -11.07 -6.69
CA PRO A 235 14.90 -12.13 -5.81
C PRO A 235 13.85 -13.03 -6.47
N MET A 236 12.97 -12.46 -7.29
CA MET A 236 12.00 -13.23 -8.07
C MET A 236 12.70 -14.07 -9.14
N LEU A 237 13.73 -13.54 -9.81
CA LEU A 237 14.50 -14.29 -10.81
C LEU A 237 15.27 -15.46 -10.17
N VAL A 238 15.86 -15.25 -9.00
CA VAL A 238 16.50 -16.31 -8.21
C VAL A 238 15.48 -17.37 -7.83
N HIS A 239 14.30 -16.98 -7.36
CA HIS A 239 13.22 -17.92 -7.06
C HIS A 239 12.81 -18.74 -8.29
N LEU A 240 12.60 -18.10 -9.43
CA LEU A 240 12.24 -18.79 -10.68
C LEU A 240 13.33 -19.77 -11.14
N ALA A 241 14.60 -19.46 -10.87
CA ALA A 241 15.72 -20.36 -11.14
C ALA A 241 15.75 -21.57 -10.20
N MET A 242 15.43 -21.37 -8.91
CA MET A 242 15.39 -22.44 -7.90
C MET A 242 14.16 -23.34 -8.04
N ALA A 243 12.97 -22.74 -8.17
CA ALA A 243 11.69 -23.45 -8.19
C ALA A 243 11.28 -23.93 -9.59
N GLY A 244 11.86 -23.36 -10.64
CA GLY A 244 11.43 -23.53 -12.01
C GLY A 244 10.18 -22.71 -12.37
N ILE A 245 10.04 -22.40 -13.66
CA ILE A 245 8.94 -21.55 -14.17
C ILE A 245 7.58 -22.27 -14.02
N GLY A 246 7.51 -23.56 -14.33
CA GLY A 246 6.25 -24.33 -14.30
C GLY A 246 5.59 -24.35 -12.91
N PRO A 247 6.29 -24.82 -11.85
CA PRO A 247 5.74 -24.81 -10.49
C PRO A 247 5.41 -23.40 -9.99
N SER A 248 6.28 -22.43 -10.30
CA SER A 248 6.07 -21.01 -9.97
C SER A 248 4.79 -20.44 -10.60
N VAL A 249 4.56 -20.68 -11.89
CA VAL A 249 3.34 -20.23 -12.60
C VAL A 249 2.11 -20.96 -12.07
N ARG A 250 2.23 -22.25 -11.75
CA ARG A 250 1.12 -23.01 -11.17
C ARG A 250 0.69 -22.43 -9.82
N GLY A 251 1.61 -22.32 -8.87
CA GLY A 251 1.32 -21.87 -7.51
C GLY A 251 0.96 -20.38 -7.41
N MET A 252 1.60 -19.50 -8.20
CA MET A 252 1.37 -18.05 -8.12
C MET A 252 0.27 -17.53 -9.04
N PHE A 253 -0.10 -18.27 -10.09
CA PHE A 253 -1.07 -17.80 -11.08
C PHE A 253 -2.18 -18.80 -11.35
N LEU A 254 -1.88 -20.03 -11.79
CA LEU A 254 -2.94 -20.97 -12.20
C LEU A 254 -3.86 -21.34 -11.03
N GLU A 255 -3.28 -21.71 -9.90
CA GLU A 255 -4.06 -22.12 -8.74
C GLU A 255 -4.84 -20.95 -8.14
N PRO A 256 -4.25 -19.77 -7.84
CA PRO A 256 -5.00 -18.64 -7.30
C PRO A 256 -6.10 -18.10 -8.23
N VAL A 257 -5.91 -18.20 -9.55
CA VAL A 257 -6.78 -17.59 -10.56
C VAL A 257 -7.79 -18.56 -11.13
N PHE A 258 -7.52 -19.86 -11.20
CA PHE A 258 -8.39 -20.86 -11.85
C PHE A 258 -8.86 -21.96 -10.90
N ASP A 259 -7.96 -22.52 -10.09
CA ASP A 259 -8.26 -23.75 -9.34
C ASP A 259 -8.82 -23.47 -7.93
N LEU A 260 -8.28 -22.45 -7.23
CA LEU A 260 -8.65 -22.04 -5.87
C LEU A 260 -9.58 -20.82 -5.88
N ARG A 261 -10.58 -20.83 -6.77
CA ARG A 261 -11.59 -19.77 -6.93
C ARG A 261 -12.69 -19.65 -5.86
N PRO A 262 -13.05 -20.66 -5.04
CA PRO A 262 -14.16 -20.50 -4.10
C PRO A 262 -13.94 -19.27 -3.19
N GLY A 263 -14.83 -18.28 -3.29
CA GLY A 263 -14.74 -17.01 -2.55
C GLY A 263 -14.10 -15.83 -3.30
N ARG A 264 -13.52 -16.00 -4.49
CA ARG A 264 -13.07 -14.89 -5.38
C ARG A 264 -13.98 -14.82 -6.61
N LYS A 265 -14.96 -13.91 -6.60
CA LYS A 265 -15.88 -13.65 -7.73
C LYS A 265 -15.87 -12.15 -8.04
N LEU A 266 -15.45 -11.79 -9.25
CA LEU A 266 -15.41 -10.40 -9.73
C LEU A 266 -16.61 -10.10 -10.64
N PRO A 267 -17.19 -8.89 -10.55
CA PRO A 267 -17.47 -8.14 -9.33
C PRO A 267 -18.72 -8.73 -8.63
N SER A 268 -18.63 -8.99 -7.33
CA SER A 268 -19.80 -9.36 -6.52
C SER A 268 -20.05 -8.25 -5.50
N PRO A 269 -21.11 -7.43 -5.66
CA PRO A 269 -21.46 -6.49 -4.60
C PRO A 269 -21.83 -7.28 -3.33
N PRO A 270 -21.56 -6.73 -2.13
CA PRO A 270 -22.13 -7.26 -0.90
C PRO A 270 -23.65 -7.31 -0.97
N SER A 271 -24.26 -8.24 -0.26
CA SER A 271 -25.69 -8.37 -0.11
C SER A 271 -26.23 -7.22 0.71
N PHE A 272 -27.30 -6.58 0.25
CA PHE A 272 -27.95 -5.52 1.02
C PHE A 272 -28.65 -6.07 2.27
N SER A 273 -29.01 -7.35 2.31
CA SER A 273 -29.80 -7.97 3.39
C SER A 273 -28.99 -8.73 4.45
N GLN A 274 -27.72 -9.02 4.20
CA GLN A 274 -26.90 -9.87 5.08
C GLN A 274 -25.40 -9.53 4.97
N ILE A 275 -24.61 -9.97 5.93
CA ILE A 275 -23.14 -9.86 5.90
C ILE A 275 -22.59 -11.10 5.18
N ASP A 276 -21.93 -10.92 4.04
CA ASP A 276 -21.42 -12.05 3.23
C ASP A 276 -20.04 -12.56 3.70
N GLY A 277 -19.28 -11.73 4.41
CA GLY A 277 -17.98 -12.12 4.96
C GLY A 277 -18.14 -13.03 6.17
N ALA A 278 -17.71 -14.29 6.07
CA ALA A 278 -17.88 -15.27 7.15
C ALA A 278 -17.27 -14.84 8.49
N LEU A 279 -16.05 -14.27 8.47
CA LEU A 279 -15.40 -13.75 9.69
C LEU A 279 -16.09 -12.49 10.22
N GLN A 280 -16.62 -11.66 9.31
CA GLN A 280 -17.32 -10.43 9.67
C GLN A 280 -18.70 -10.74 10.25
N ALA A 281 -19.42 -11.71 9.71
CA ALA A 281 -20.72 -12.15 10.24
C ALA A 281 -20.60 -12.78 11.65
N VAL A 282 -19.46 -13.37 11.97
CA VAL A 282 -19.14 -13.90 13.31
C VAL A 282 -18.71 -12.78 14.28
N ALA A 283 -17.98 -11.77 13.79
CA ALA A 283 -17.49 -10.65 14.59
C ALA A 283 -18.51 -9.52 14.80
N GLU A 284 -19.45 -9.34 13.88
CA GLU A 284 -20.51 -8.32 13.88
C GLU A 284 -21.88 -9.00 14.07
N GLY A 285 -22.00 -9.85 15.09
CA GLY A 285 -23.23 -10.61 15.32
C GLY A 285 -24.47 -9.70 15.41
N PRO A 286 -25.70 -10.23 15.23
CA PRO A 286 -26.93 -9.44 15.20
C PRO A 286 -27.21 -8.55 16.44
N LEU A 287 -26.43 -8.73 17.51
CA LEU A 287 -26.53 -8.02 18.79
C LEU A 287 -25.46 -6.92 18.96
N ASP A 288 -24.46 -6.85 18.08
CA ASP A 288 -23.33 -5.95 18.19
C ASP A 288 -23.62 -4.60 17.52
N ALA A 289 -24.66 -3.92 18.01
CA ALA A 289 -24.75 -2.49 17.78
C ALA A 289 -23.48 -1.84 18.33
N PRO A 290 -22.91 -0.83 17.64
CA PRO A 290 -21.76 -0.13 18.19
C PRO A 290 -22.05 0.33 19.61
N TRP A 291 -21.08 0.19 20.52
CA TRP A 291 -21.25 0.59 21.93
C TRP A 291 -21.69 2.05 22.08
N TRP A 292 -21.46 2.87 21.04
CA TRP A 292 -21.98 4.22 20.90
C TRP A 292 -23.42 4.21 20.35
N ARG A 293 -24.35 4.82 21.10
CA ARG A 293 -25.79 4.88 20.79
C ARG A 293 -26.17 5.91 19.71
N VAL A 294 -25.29 6.15 18.74
CA VAL A 294 -25.56 7.10 17.65
C VAL A 294 -26.26 6.35 16.51
N PRO A 295 -27.29 6.94 15.86
CA PRO A 295 -27.90 6.35 14.67
C PRO A 295 -26.82 6.03 13.63
N ALA A 296 -26.67 4.74 13.31
CA ALA A 296 -25.76 4.25 12.29
C ALA A 296 -26.53 3.33 11.34
N LEU A 297 -26.11 3.29 10.08
CA LEU A 297 -26.57 2.26 9.16
C LEU A 297 -26.14 0.89 9.71
N SER A 298 -26.92 -0.15 9.46
CA SER A 298 -26.49 -1.52 9.78
C SER A 298 -25.25 -1.89 8.94
N ALA A 299 -24.41 -2.80 9.44
CA ALA A 299 -23.12 -3.08 8.85
C ALA A 299 -23.19 -3.56 7.38
N ASN A 300 -24.17 -4.42 7.06
CA ASN A 300 -24.50 -4.82 5.68
C ASN A 300 -24.77 -3.62 4.75
N HIS A 301 -25.54 -2.63 5.20
CA HIS A 301 -25.80 -1.41 4.41
C HIS A 301 -24.54 -0.55 4.27
N GLN A 302 -23.72 -0.45 5.32
CA GLN A 302 -22.44 0.27 5.26
C GLN A 302 -21.50 -0.36 4.23
N LEU A 303 -21.36 -1.69 4.22
CA LEU A 303 -20.51 -2.41 3.25
C LEU A 303 -21.01 -2.26 1.82
N PHE A 304 -22.32 -2.39 1.62
CA PHE A 304 -22.93 -2.20 0.30
C PHE A 304 -22.63 -0.81 -0.25
N LEU A 305 -22.87 0.24 0.55
CA LEU A 305 -22.61 1.62 0.13
C LEU A 305 -21.12 1.86 -0.06
N TRP A 306 -20.28 1.37 0.84
CA TRP A 306 -18.83 1.51 0.75
C TRP A 306 -18.30 0.92 -0.56
N PHE A 307 -18.75 -0.29 -0.94
CA PHE A 307 -18.39 -0.92 -2.21
C PHE A 307 -18.57 0.02 -3.42
N PHE A 308 -19.74 0.68 -3.55
CA PHE A 308 -19.98 1.61 -4.64
C PHE A 308 -19.17 2.90 -4.52
N VAL A 309 -19.00 3.43 -3.30
CA VAL A 309 -18.18 4.61 -3.06
C VAL A 309 -16.73 4.35 -3.47
N VAL A 310 -16.16 3.16 -3.18
CA VAL A 310 -14.80 2.79 -3.61
C VAL A 310 -14.66 2.87 -5.13
N ILE A 311 -15.61 2.31 -5.88
CA ILE A 311 -15.60 2.35 -7.35
C ILE A 311 -15.67 3.80 -7.85
N VAL A 312 -16.62 4.58 -7.33
CA VAL A 312 -16.82 5.97 -7.74
C VAL A 312 -15.58 6.81 -7.44
N VAL A 313 -15.03 6.71 -6.23
CA VAL A 313 -13.85 7.49 -5.82
C VAL A 313 -12.62 7.08 -6.62
N ALA A 314 -12.36 5.78 -6.79
CA ALA A 314 -11.21 5.29 -7.56
C ALA A 314 -11.21 5.77 -9.02
N ILE A 315 -12.38 5.91 -9.64
CA ILE A 315 -12.53 6.42 -11.01
C ILE A 315 -12.54 7.95 -11.06
N ALA A 316 -13.25 8.61 -10.14
CA ALA A 316 -13.43 10.05 -10.15
C ALA A 316 -12.12 10.81 -9.90
N LEU A 317 -11.27 10.34 -8.96
CA LEU A 317 -10.02 11.02 -8.60
C LEU A 317 -9.05 11.22 -9.79
N PRO A 318 -8.68 10.20 -10.58
CA PRO A 318 -7.80 10.40 -11.74
C PRO A 318 -8.47 11.27 -12.82
N VAL A 319 -9.79 11.17 -13.02
CA VAL A 319 -10.53 12.02 -13.97
C VAL A 319 -10.50 13.49 -13.55
N ILE A 320 -10.78 13.78 -12.28
CA ILE A 320 -10.74 15.12 -11.71
C ILE A 320 -9.31 15.67 -11.78
N ALA A 321 -8.30 14.88 -11.37
CA ALA A 321 -6.91 15.26 -11.45
C ALA A 321 -6.49 15.60 -12.89
N HIS A 322 -6.94 14.84 -13.89
CA HIS A 322 -6.66 15.10 -15.31
C HIS A 322 -7.30 16.41 -15.78
N ARG A 323 -8.58 16.62 -15.47
CA ARG A 323 -9.33 17.82 -15.87
C ARG A 323 -8.72 19.09 -15.27
N LEU A 324 -8.47 19.08 -13.96
CA LEU A 324 -7.91 20.25 -13.26
C LEU A 324 -6.49 20.59 -13.76
N ARG A 325 -5.71 19.61 -14.18
CA ARG A 325 -4.37 19.85 -14.74
C ARG A 325 -4.38 20.58 -16.08
N ARG A 326 -5.46 20.47 -16.85
CA ARG A 326 -5.60 21.17 -18.13
C ARG A 326 -5.95 22.65 -17.96
N THR A 327 -6.50 23.02 -16.80
CA THR A 327 -7.05 24.35 -16.56
C THR A 327 -6.28 25.15 -15.51
N SER A 328 -5.42 24.51 -14.72
CA SER A 328 -4.76 25.13 -13.56
C SER A 328 -3.24 25.22 -13.74
N ASP A 329 -2.75 26.40 -14.14
CA ASP A 329 -1.31 26.64 -14.34
C ASP A 329 -0.50 26.67 -13.02
N GLY A 330 -1.12 27.04 -11.89
CA GLY A 330 -0.46 27.17 -10.58
C GLY A 330 -0.41 25.90 -9.71
N ALA A 331 -1.14 24.84 -10.06
CA ALA A 331 -1.32 23.65 -9.19
C ALA A 331 -0.66 22.36 -9.74
N ALA A 332 0.13 22.47 -10.81
CA ALA A 332 0.66 21.34 -11.58
C ALA A 332 1.39 20.28 -10.72
N THR A 333 2.14 20.71 -9.71
CA THR A 333 2.86 19.82 -8.77
C THR A 333 1.92 19.00 -7.90
N ARG A 334 0.95 19.64 -7.23
CA ARG A 334 -0.02 18.94 -6.35
C ARG A 334 -0.88 17.98 -7.16
N LEU A 335 -1.30 18.40 -8.35
CA LEU A 335 -2.11 17.56 -9.23
C LEU A 335 -1.31 16.39 -9.85
N THR A 336 0.02 16.50 -9.93
CA THR A 336 0.90 15.37 -10.29
C THR A 336 0.95 14.33 -9.19
N VAL A 337 1.03 14.76 -7.93
CA VAL A 337 0.94 13.87 -6.77
C VAL A 337 -0.42 13.18 -6.73
N LEU A 338 -1.51 13.94 -6.89
CA LEU A 338 -2.88 13.40 -6.92
C LEU A 338 -3.04 12.39 -8.05
N MET A 339 -2.57 12.71 -9.26
CA MET A 339 -2.61 11.78 -10.39
C MET A 339 -1.85 10.49 -10.07
N GLY A 340 -0.64 10.58 -9.54
CA GLY A 340 0.16 9.39 -9.17
C GLY A 340 -0.54 8.50 -8.15
N ALA A 341 -1.02 9.06 -7.03
CA ALA A 341 -1.74 8.32 -6.01
C ALA A 341 -3.06 7.73 -6.54
N SER A 342 -3.83 8.52 -7.29
CA SER A 342 -5.13 8.10 -7.82
C SER A 342 -5.04 7.01 -8.89
N LEU A 343 -4.01 7.00 -9.73
CA LEU A 343 -3.78 5.91 -10.69
C LEU A 343 -3.37 4.60 -10.00
N PHE A 344 -2.57 4.69 -8.94
CA PHE A 344 -2.24 3.52 -8.12
C PHE A 344 -3.50 2.96 -7.44
N GLY A 345 -4.32 3.84 -6.82
CA GLY A 345 -5.60 3.46 -6.22
C GLY A 345 -6.58 2.87 -7.24
N LEU A 346 -6.68 3.44 -8.44
CA LEU A 346 -7.50 2.89 -9.54
C LEU A 346 -7.06 1.48 -9.93
N GLY A 347 -5.75 1.23 -10.03
CA GLY A 347 -5.26 -0.11 -10.37
C GLY A 347 -5.33 -1.12 -9.23
N MET A 348 -5.58 -0.67 -7.99
CA MET A 348 -5.91 -1.55 -6.86
C MET A 348 -7.41 -1.92 -6.83
N LEU A 349 -8.26 -1.25 -7.61
CA LEU A 349 -9.70 -1.53 -7.64
C LEU A 349 -10.05 -3.01 -7.87
N PRO A 350 -9.39 -3.76 -8.76
CA PRO A 350 -9.66 -5.19 -8.91
C PRO A 350 -9.47 -5.98 -7.61
N GLN A 351 -8.54 -5.59 -6.73
CA GLN A 351 -8.35 -6.26 -5.44
C GLN A 351 -9.50 -5.94 -4.47
N ALA A 352 -9.97 -4.70 -4.45
CA ALA A 352 -11.11 -4.27 -3.64
C ALA A 352 -12.40 -5.02 -4.02
N LEU A 353 -12.57 -5.33 -5.31
CA LEU A 353 -13.79 -5.95 -5.85
C LEU A 353 -13.79 -7.49 -5.84
N GLN A 354 -12.68 -8.11 -5.42
CA GLN A 354 -12.54 -9.58 -5.44
C GLN A 354 -13.41 -10.30 -4.40
N ARG A 355 -13.70 -9.65 -3.27
CA ARG A 355 -14.49 -10.21 -2.18
C ARG A 355 -15.45 -9.18 -1.57
N PRO A 356 -16.68 -9.57 -1.23
CA PRO A 356 -17.69 -8.70 -0.63
C PRO A 356 -17.52 -8.60 0.91
N ASP A 357 -16.32 -8.29 1.40
CA ASP A 357 -16.06 -8.16 2.84
C ASP A 357 -15.31 -6.86 3.20
N SER A 358 -15.44 -6.43 4.46
CA SER A 358 -14.85 -5.18 4.95
C SER A 358 -13.33 -5.15 4.84
N THR A 359 -12.66 -6.29 4.96
CA THR A 359 -11.19 -6.36 4.92
C THR A 359 -10.68 -5.99 3.54
N HIS A 360 -11.24 -6.61 2.50
CA HIS A 360 -10.84 -6.34 1.12
C HIS A 360 -11.22 -4.93 0.68
N LEU A 361 -12.38 -4.42 1.13
CA LEU A 361 -12.76 -3.04 0.89
C LEU A 361 -11.82 -2.05 1.59
N ALA A 362 -11.52 -2.24 2.88
CA ALA A 362 -10.61 -1.38 3.65
C ALA A 362 -9.24 -1.28 3.00
N TRP A 363 -8.66 -2.43 2.70
CA TRP A 363 -7.34 -2.55 2.09
C TRP A 363 -7.31 -2.03 0.66
N GLY A 364 -8.28 -2.40 -0.16
CA GLY A 364 -8.38 -1.96 -1.54
C GLY A 364 -8.68 -0.47 -1.70
N SER A 365 -9.38 0.14 -0.72
CA SER A 365 -9.74 1.56 -0.76
C SER A 365 -8.79 2.48 0.00
N CYS A 366 -7.82 1.95 0.76
CA CYS A 366 -6.97 2.75 1.65
C CYS A 366 -6.24 3.88 0.91
N VAL A 367 -5.84 3.67 -0.34
CA VAL A 367 -5.17 4.70 -1.16
C VAL A 367 -6.15 5.74 -1.69
N SER A 368 -7.34 5.31 -2.13
CA SER A 368 -8.33 6.20 -2.75
C SER A 368 -9.06 7.08 -1.72
N PHE A 369 -9.14 6.65 -0.46
CA PHE A 369 -9.81 7.38 0.62
C PHE A 369 -8.86 8.28 1.41
N ALA A 370 -7.55 8.01 1.37
CA ALA A 370 -6.51 8.76 2.05
C ALA A 370 -6.10 10.03 1.30
#